data_AF-A0A1Q6T556-F1
#
_entry.id   AF-A0A1Q6T556-F1
#
_cell.length_a   1.000
_cell.length_b   1.000
_cell.length_c   1.000
_cell.angle_alpha   90.00
_cell.angle_beta   90.00
_cell.angle_gamma   90.00
#
_symmetry.space_group_name_H-M   'P 1'
#
loop_
_entity.id
_entity.type
_entity.pdbx_description
1 polymer ?
#
loop_
_entity_poly.entity_id
_entity_poly.type
_entity_poly.pdbx_seq_one_letter_code
_entity_poly.pdbx_strand_id
1 'polypeptide(L)'
;MSNVKTAISILWFLFTVVIGSYYFVLTNDVQNLEKELAQINRDIENDIRDIHILEADWSELNNPERLKVLAGKYISLDFIKPEQIINYSALPLEGEIIENPTMFAKNSRGLRRLANSER
;
A
#
# COMPACT_ATOMS: atom_id res chain seq x y z
N MET A 1 65.68 -29.84 12.26
CA MET A 1 64.58 -30.19 11.31
C MET A 1 63.22 -30.42 11.98
N SER A 2 63.15 -30.84 13.26
CA SER A 2 61.90 -31.10 14.02
C SER A 2 61.08 -29.86 14.35
N ASN A 3 61.74 -28.74 14.68
CA ASN A 3 61.07 -27.47 15.05
C ASN A 3 60.31 -26.84 13.87
N VAL A 4 60.80 -27.03 12.64
CA VAL A 4 60.15 -26.53 11.43
C VAL A 4 58.89 -27.34 11.10
N LYS A 5 58.96 -28.67 11.26
CA LYS A 5 57.81 -29.56 11.05
C LYS A 5 56.68 -29.27 12.06
N THR A 6 57.03 -29.06 13.33
CA THR A 6 56.05 -28.69 14.37
C THR A 6 55.45 -27.31 14.13
N ALA A 7 56.25 -26.32 13.72
CA ALA A 7 55.74 -25.00 13.34
C ALA A 7 54.75 -25.06 12.15
N ILE A 8 55.04 -25.89 11.14
CA ILE A 8 54.14 -26.12 10.00
C ILE A 8 52.83 -26.80 10.44
N SER A 9 52.89 -27.79 11.33
CA SER A 9 51.67 -28.43 11.86
C SER A 9 50.80 -27.46 12.65
N ILE A 10 51.41 -26.58 13.45
CA ILE A 10 50.69 -25.53 14.19
C ILE A 10 50.06 -24.53 13.23
N LEU A 11 50.79 -24.11 12.19
CA LEU A 11 50.27 -23.21 11.15
C LEU A 11 49.02 -23.81 10.48
N TRP A 12 49.10 -25.07 10.06
CA TRP A 12 47.97 -25.77 9.44
C TRP A 12 46.78 -25.89 10.39
N PHE A 13 47.03 -26.24 11.65
CA PHE A 13 45.97 -26.32 12.66
C PHE A 13 45.27 -24.97 12.84
N LEU A 14 46.05 -23.89 12.96
CA LEU A 14 45.53 -22.54 13.14
C LEU A 14 44.73 -22.09 11.91
N PHE A 15 45.22 -22.41 10.70
CA PHE A 15 44.52 -22.15 9.45
C PHE A 15 43.16 -22.86 9.36
N THR A 16 43.10 -24.14 9.74
CA THR A 16 41.83 -24.89 9.79
C THR A 16 40.85 -24.30 10.80
N VAL A 17 41.32 -23.88 11.97
CA VAL A 17 40.46 -23.24 12.99
C VAL A 17 39.88 -21.92 12.47
N VAL A 18 40.68 -21.09 11.80
CA VAL A 18 40.20 -19.82 11.23
C VAL A 18 39.14 -20.06 10.15
N ILE A 19 39.38 -21.00 9.23
CA ILE A 19 38.40 -21.32 8.17
C ILE A 19 37.11 -21.88 8.78
N GLY A 20 37.21 -22.80 9.74
CA GLY A 20 36.05 -23.37 10.42
C GLY A 20 35.22 -22.30 11.13
N SER A 21 35.89 -21.37 11.83
CA SER A 21 35.22 -20.24 12.48
C SER A 21 34.55 -19.30 11.49
N TYR A 22 35.21 -18.98 10.37
CA TYR A 22 34.65 -18.13 9.32
C TYR A 22 33.40 -18.76 8.68
N TYR A 23 33.45 -20.05 8.36
CA TYR A 23 32.33 -20.79 7.80
C TYR A 23 31.13 -20.84 8.75
N PHE A 24 31.39 -20.97 10.05
CA PHE A 24 30.37 -20.99 11.09
C PHE A 24 29.61 -19.65 11.17
N VAL A 25 30.32 -18.52 11.11
CA VAL A 25 29.69 -17.19 11.14
C VAL A 25 28.82 -16.97 9.90
N LEU A 26 29.35 -17.27 8.71
CA LEU A 26 28.61 -17.09 7.45
C LEU A 26 27.32 -17.94 7.40
N THR A 27 27.40 -19.18 7.89
CA THR A 27 26.24 -20.08 7.98
C THR A 27 25.17 -19.53 8.92
N ASN A 28 25.58 -18.92 10.04
CA ASN A 28 24.63 -18.36 11.01
C ASN A 28 23.86 -17.17 10.42
N ASP A 29 24.52 -16.31 9.66
CA ASP A 29 23.88 -15.16 9.03
C ASP A 29 22.87 -15.61 7.96
N VAL A 30 23.25 -16.56 7.10
CA VAL A 30 22.34 -17.10 6.08
C VAL A 30 21.10 -17.74 6.72
N GLN A 31 21.28 -18.54 7.78
CA GLN A 31 20.14 -19.15 8.47
C GLN A 31 19.21 -18.13 9.13
N ASN A 32 19.75 -17.02 9.65
CA ASN A 32 18.93 -15.95 10.19
C ASN A 32 18.13 -15.23 9.09
N LEU A 33 18.76 -14.94 7.96
CA LEU A 33 18.08 -14.32 6.81
C LEU A 33 16.98 -15.23 6.24
N GLU A 34 17.25 -16.55 6.14
CA GLU A 34 16.24 -17.52 5.71
C GLU A 34 15.06 -17.59 6.68
N LYS A 35 15.31 -17.53 7.99
CA LYS A 35 14.25 -17.49 9.02
C LYS A 35 13.43 -16.22 8.92
N GLU A 36 14.08 -15.07 8.74
CA GLU A 36 13.40 -13.78 8.60
C GLU A 36 12.52 -13.76 7.35
N LEU A 37 13.05 -14.22 6.22
CA LEU A 37 12.30 -14.33 4.97
C LEU A 37 11.10 -15.27 5.12
N ALA A 38 11.28 -16.42 5.78
CA ALA A 38 10.20 -17.36 6.04
C ALA A 38 9.14 -16.78 6.98
N GLN A 39 9.52 -15.97 7.95
CA GLN A 39 8.60 -15.28 8.85
C GLN A 39 7.79 -14.23 8.10
N ILE A 40 8.45 -13.35 7.35
CA ILE A 40 7.80 -12.31 6.56
C ILE A 40 6.78 -12.90 5.58
N ASN A 41 7.13 -14.00 4.90
CA ASN A 41 6.19 -14.66 3.98
C ASN A 41 4.94 -15.18 4.69
N ARG A 42 5.07 -15.72 5.91
CA ARG A 42 3.91 -16.16 6.70
C ARG A 42 3.06 -14.98 7.13
N ASP A 43 3.69 -13.88 7.52
CA ASP A 43 3.00 -12.66 7.93
C ASP A 43 2.20 -12.06 6.76
N ILE A 44 2.78 -12.02 5.56
CA ILE A 44 2.06 -11.62 4.32
C ILE A 44 0.83 -12.51 4.08
N GLU A 45 0.97 -13.83 4.25
CA GLU A 45 -0.14 -14.76 4.04
C GLU A 45 -1.26 -14.56 5.07
N ASN A 46 -0.91 -14.23 6.31
CA ASN A 46 -1.87 -13.85 7.36
C ASN A 46 -2.59 -12.56 6.99
N ASP A 47 -1.85 -11.51 6.63
CA ASP A 47 -2.42 -10.21 6.29
C ASP A 47 -3.42 -10.30 5.12
N ILE A 48 -3.11 -11.11 4.10
CA ILE A 48 -4.03 -11.33 2.97
C ILE A 48 -5.33 -11.99 3.43
N ARG A 49 -5.27 -12.96 4.35
CA ARG A 49 -6.47 -13.58 4.91
C ARG A 49 -7.30 -12.57 5.69
N ASP A 50 -6.65 -11.76 6.51
CA ASP A 50 -7.32 -10.77 7.35
C ASP A 50 -8.00 -9.69 6.49
N ILE A 51 -7.34 -9.25 5.42
CA ILE A 51 -7.94 -8.35 4.42
C ILE A 51 -9.17 -8.98 3.79
N HIS A 52 -9.11 -10.27 3.41
CA HIS A 52 -10.23 -10.95 2.77
C HIS A 52 -11.44 -11.09 3.71
N ILE A 53 -11.18 -11.38 5.00
CA ILE A 53 -12.22 -11.39 6.04
C ILE A 53 -12.82 -10.00 6.19
N LEU A 54 -11.98 -8.96 6.31
CA LEU A 54 -12.46 -7.60 6.47
C LEU A 54 -13.26 -7.12 5.25
N GLU A 55 -12.89 -7.52 4.04
CA GLU A 55 -13.63 -7.23 2.82
C GLU A 55 -15.01 -7.91 2.82
N ALA A 56 -15.09 -9.15 3.30
CA ALA A 56 -16.36 -9.86 3.47
C ALA A 56 -17.25 -9.17 4.52
N ASP A 57 -16.69 -8.82 5.68
CA ASP A 57 -17.39 -8.09 6.74
C ASP A 57 -17.85 -6.70 6.26
N TRP A 58 -17.01 -6.01 5.49
CA TRP A 58 -17.34 -4.72 4.91
C TRP A 58 -18.45 -4.83 3.87
N SER A 59 -18.47 -5.89 3.05
CA SER A 59 -19.55 -6.16 2.11
C SER A 59 -20.88 -6.39 2.83
N GLU A 60 -20.86 -7.13 3.95
CA GLU A 60 -22.05 -7.32 4.79
C GLU A 60 -22.53 -5.99 5.42
N LEU A 61 -21.60 -5.15 5.89
CA LEU A 61 -21.94 -3.86 6.46
C LEU A 61 -22.46 -2.86 5.41
N ASN A 62 -21.97 -2.96 4.17
CA ASN A 62 -22.40 -2.11 3.05
C ASN A 62 -23.56 -2.68 2.25
N ASN A 63 -24.28 -3.67 2.78
CA ASN A 63 -25.48 -4.18 2.14
C ASN A 63 -26.50 -3.02 1.92
N PRO A 64 -26.84 -2.69 0.65
CA PRO A 64 -27.66 -1.52 0.33
C PRO A 64 -29.09 -1.61 0.86
N GLU A 65 -29.64 -2.81 1.02
CA GLU A 65 -30.96 -3.00 1.63
C GLU A 65 -30.92 -2.64 3.12
N ARG A 66 -29.94 -3.18 3.85
CA ARG A 66 -29.74 -2.84 5.27
C ARG A 66 -29.50 -1.35 5.45
N LEU A 67 -28.66 -0.74 4.61
CA LEU A 67 -28.38 0.70 4.65
C LEU A 67 -29.65 1.54 4.41
N LYS A 68 -30.51 1.15 3.46
CA LYS A 68 -31.80 1.83 3.23
C LYS A 68 -32.72 1.76 4.44
N VAL A 69 -32.85 0.59 5.06
CA VAL A 69 -33.67 0.41 6.27
C VAL A 69 -33.11 1.26 7.42
N LEU A 70 -31.79 1.28 7.60
CA LEU A 70 -31.12 2.04 8.65
C LEU A 70 -31.25 3.56 8.45
N ALA A 71 -31.10 4.03 7.21
CA ALA A 71 -31.29 5.43 6.84
C ALA A 71 -32.74 5.89 7.06
N GLY A 72 -33.73 5.07 6.68
CA GLY A 72 -35.13 5.35 6.97
C GLY A 72 -35.42 5.42 8.47
N LYS A 73 -34.81 4.52 9.26
CA LYS A 73 -35.02 4.45 10.71
C LYS A 73 -34.39 5.60 11.49
N TYR A 74 -33.17 6.01 11.15
CA TYR A 74 -32.39 6.96 11.96
C TYR A 74 -32.19 8.33 11.31
N ILE A 75 -32.30 8.45 9.98
CA ILE A 75 -31.96 9.68 9.24
C ILE A 75 -33.22 10.34 8.65
N SER A 76 -34.43 9.79 8.85
CA SER A 76 -35.68 10.31 8.25
C SER A 76 -35.57 10.52 6.73
N LEU A 77 -34.73 9.72 6.08
CA LEU A 77 -34.53 9.79 4.63
C LEU A 77 -35.63 8.97 3.97
N ASP A 78 -36.45 9.62 3.12
CA ASP A 78 -37.47 8.94 2.34
C ASP A 78 -36.84 7.97 1.33
N PHE A 79 -37.54 6.87 1.03
CA PHE A 79 -37.10 5.92 0.01
C PHE A 79 -36.93 6.61 -1.34
N ILE A 80 -35.87 6.25 -2.07
CA ILE A 80 -35.64 6.74 -3.44
C ILE A 80 -36.85 6.40 -4.29
N LYS A 81 -37.51 7.42 -4.82
CA LYS A 81 -38.67 7.26 -5.69
C LYS A 81 -38.21 6.83 -7.09
N PRO A 82 -39.00 6.03 -7.83
CA PRO A 82 -38.63 5.57 -9.17
C PRO A 82 -38.27 6.72 -10.12
N GLU A 83 -38.90 7.88 -9.94
CA GLU A 83 -38.69 9.06 -10.78
C GLU A 83 -37.32 9.74 -10.53
N GLN A 84 -36.66 9.42 -9.43
CA GLN A 84 -35.31 9.91 -9.11
C GLN A 84 -34.20 9.04 -9.74
N ILE A 85 -34.55 7.86 -10.26
CA ILE A 85 -33.62 6.97 -10.96
C ILE A 85 -33.57 7.39 -12.43
N ILE A 86 -32.72 8.37 -12.73
CA ILE A 86 -32.48 8.84 -14.10
C ILE A 86 -31.41 8.00 -14.80
N ASN A 87 -31.57 7.82 -16.11
CA ASN A 87 -30.50 7.26 -16.94
C ASN A 87 -29.32 8.25 -16.99
N TYR A 88 -28.09 7.74 -17.10
CA TYR A 88 -26.89 8.55 -17.21
C TYR A 88 -26.98 9.58 -18.36
N SER A 89 -27.68 9.24 -19.45
CA SER A 89 -27.93 10.15 -20.59
C SER A 89 -28.88 11.31 -20.27
N ALA A 90 -29.65 11.21 -19.19
CA ALA A 90 -30.60 12.23 -18.73
C ALA A 90 -30.01 13.12 -17.61
N LEU A 91 -28.74 12.91 -17.25
CA LEU A 91 -28.04 13.83 -16.36
C LEU A 91 -27.95 15.19 -17.05
N PRO A 92 -28.31 16.29 -16.37
CA PRO A 92 -27.93 17.62 -16.81
C PRO A 92 -26.41 17.70 -16.63
N LEU A 93 -25.67 17.31 -17.66
CA LEU A 93 -24.26 17.61 -17.80
C LEU A 93 -24.16 19.11 -18.08
N GLU A 94 -24.55 19.95 -17.12
CA GLU A 94 -24.24 21.38 -17.11
C GLU A 94 -22.77 21.53 -16.67
N GLY A 95 -21.88 20.85 -17.38
CA GLY A 95 -20.65 21.49 -17.75
C GLY A 95 -21.06 22.45 -18.84
N GLU A 96 -21.15 23.73 -18.48
CA GLU A 96 -20.86 24.87 -19.35
C GLU A 96 -20.15 24.35 -20.61
N ILE A 97 -20.92 24.11 -21.69
CA ILE A 97 -20.31 23.69 -22.94
C ILE A 97 -19.44 24.89 -23.27
N ILE A 98 -18.13 24.71 -23.16
CA ILE A 98 -17.14 25.71 -23.50
C ILE A 98 -17.20 25.83 -25.02
N GLU A 99 -18.26 26.44 -25.52
CA GLU A 99 -18.47 26.71 -26.94
C GLU A 99 -17.50 27.80 -27.41
N ASN A 100 -16.77 28.42 -26.48
CA ASN A 100 -15.71 29.36 -26.76
C ASN A 100 -14.51 29.18 -25.81
N PRO A 101 -13.40 28.53 -26.26
CA PRO A 101 -12.20 28.35 -25.46
C PRO A 101 -11.53 29.67 -25.01
N THR A 102 -12.01 30.84 -25.47
CA THR A 102 -11.52 32.15 -25.03
C THR A 102 -12.17 32.69 -23.75
N MET A 103 -13.23 32.07 -23.22
CA MET A 103 -13.93 32.56 -22.02
C MET A 103 -13.13 32.34 -20.72
N PHE A 104 -12.39 31.23 -20.61
CA PHE A 104 -11.46 30.99 -19.48
C PHE A 104 -10.24 31.92 -19.52
N ALA A 105 -9.85 32.39 -20.71
CA ALA A 105 -8.75 33.33 -20.86
C ALA A 105 -9.10 34.75 -20.37
N LYS A 106 -10.39 35.13 -20.34
CA LYS A 106 -10.82 36.49 -20.00
C LYS A 106 -10.78 36.81 -18.50
N ASN A 107 -10.81 35.80 -17.62
CA ASN A 107 -10.71 35.99 -16.16
C ASN A 107 -9.26 35.89 -15.61
N SER A 108 -8.25 35.86 -16.48
CA SER A 108 -6.83 35.91 -16.08
C SER A 108 -6.39 37.26 -15.50
N ARG A 109 -7.24 38.30 -15.59
CA ARG A 109 -6.97 39.62 -14.99
C ARG A 109 -6.89 39.58 -13.46
N GLY A 110 -7.57 38.63 -12.80
CA GLY A 110 -7.42 38.40 -11.36
C GLY A 110 -6.09 37.73 -11.02
N LEU A 111 -5.68 36.74 -11.81
CA LEU A 111 -4.46 35.95 -11.58
C LEU A 111 -3.18 36.79 -11.72
N ARG A 112 -3.16 37.77 -12.63
CA ARG A 112 -2.03 38.70 -12.77
C ARG A 112 -1.88 39.65 -11.59
N ARG A 113 -2.95 39.92 -10.82
CA ARG A 113 -2.87 40.75 -9.61
C ARG A 113 -2.28 39.97 -8.43
N LEU A 114 -2.58 38.67 -8.35
CA LEU A 114 -2.03 37.77 -7.33
C LEU A 114 -0.53 37.53 -7.54
N ALA A 115 -0.11 37.34 -8.80
CA ALA A 115 1.31 37.16 -9.13
C ALA A 115 2.17 38.42 -8.93
N ASN A 116 1.56 39.61 -8.94
CA ASN A 116 2.26 40.88 -8.76
C ASN A 116 2.12 41.45 -7.33
N SER A 117 1.30 40.83 -6.47
CA SER A 117 1.21 41.16 -5.04
C SER A 117 2.19 40.37 -4.16
N GLU A 118 2.94 39.42 -4.75
CA GLU A 118 4.01 38.67 -4.09
C GLU A 118 5.42 39.21 -4.40
N ARG A 119 5.55 40.46 -4.87
CA ARG A 119 6.83 41.20 -4.88
C ARG A 119 6.74 42.44 -4.02
#